data_AF-A0A818HFL4-F1
#
_entry.id   AF-A0A818HFL4-F1
#
_cell.length_a   1.000
_cell.length_b   1.000
_cell.length_c   1.000
_cell.angle_alpha   90.00
_cell.angle_beta   90.00
_cell.angle_gamma   90.00
#
_symmetry.space_group_name_H-M   'P 1'
#
loop_
_entity.id
_entity.type
_entity.pdbx_description
1 polymer ?
#
loop_
_entity_poly.entity_id
_entity_poly.type
_entity_poly.pdbx_seq_one_letter_code
_entity_poly.pdbx_strand_id
1 'polypeptide(L)'
;MPQASNEQPMPTAEPNILKRLYAFFLPENLYKTDVSLSSNEKLVATRLYLGLLAVSIVILFVLTASSSQTRSITVDSPSISQFDFLSARYPLTLSCLCSQVTIPYNTFLSFAPEYHQVCSSKFISESWISSMFSINTTNYSPLDFRTSASSQFETLALLCTMVSEFVSSAVQVFTNQQLISSRTLSRSAFDAQLMSLVQQLQTTTVIDITSMDQFVSLSIDNNQLVSALHTNYFIYSVPGSRLYITYSGVYIPIHYSLPLDPTTFCGCASTYKCIYPSGFFNNWTLEYPFYYFIPDPPPVFSVPGFFAGCIPRYSISQSTMECFYNSTCLNQIQALMGDTSSRRPLNDTIQSHFKPNATIESMFAELFIEGWHDTRNFTAYFNTCNPKSCSYTYEKRFYVIYVFVTLFGLIGGLTVVLHLFAKFFVQHFIRRVRSMNCCQPVTRQEVLAVNSEKLSECT
;
A
#
# COMPACT_ATOMS: atom_id res chain seq x y z
N MET A 1 -81.61 33.22 -28.51
CA MET A 1 -82.38 31.96 -28.69
C MET A 1 -81.39 30.85 -28.99
N PRO A 2 -81.49 29.66 -28.38
CA PRO A 2 -82.19 29.24 -27.15
C PRO A 2 -81.16 28.73 -26.11
N GLN A 3 -81.44 28.37 -24.86
CA GLN A 3 -82.66 28.30 -24.06
C GLN A 3 -82.24 28.43 -22.59
N ALA A 4 -83.07 29.10 -21.81
CA ALA A 4 -82.96 29.23 -20.36
C ALA A 4 -83.45 27.96 -19.66
N SER A 5 -82.87 27.66 -18.50
CA SER A 5 -83.55 26.91 -17.44
C SER A 5 -83.20 27.52 -16.09
N ASN A 6 -84.26 27.98 -15.41
CA ASN A 6 -84.32 28.48 -14.05
C ASN A 6 -83.79 27.47 -13.03
N GLU A 7 -83.12 27.97 -11.98
CA GLU A 7 -83.26 27.45 -10.63
C GLU A 7 -83.10 28.58 -9.60
N GLN A 8 -84.04 28.65 -8.65
CA GLN A 8 -84.18 29.67 -7.60
C GLN A 8 -83.22 29.43 -6.42
N PRO A 9 -83.04 30.42 -5.51
CA PRO A 9 -81.79 30.66 -4.81
C PRO A 9 -81.67 29.98 -3.44
N MET A 10 -80.44 29.72 -3.00
CA MET A 10 -80.07 29.50 -1.59
C MET A 10 -78.74 30.20 -1.26
N PRO A 11 -78.54 30.61 0.02
CA PRO A 11 -77.76 31.79 0.36
C PRO A 11 -76.26 31.50 0.47
N THR A 12 -75.43 32.23 -0.28
CA THR A 12 -73.97 32.26 -0.07
C THR A 12 -73.63 33.28 1.01
N ALA A 13 -73.78 32.89 2.26
CA ALA A 13 -73.06 33.49 3.36
C ALA A 13 -71.88 32.57 3.70
N GLU A 14 -70.74 32.73 3.03
CA GLU A 14 -69.47 32.17 3.50
C GLU A 14 -68.95 33.04 4.66
N PRO A 15 -68.89 32.54 5.91
CA PRO A 15 -68.10 33.19 6.93
C PRO A 15 -66.66 32.69 6.77
N ASN A 16 -65.83 33.57 6.18
CA ASN A 16 -64.36 33.63 6.27
C ASN A 16 -63.73 32.57 7.19
N ILE A 17 -63.01 31.60 6.61
CA ILE A 17 -62.13 30.65 7.34
C ILE A 17 -61.15 31.40 8.27
N LEU A 18 -60.74 32.61 7.84
CA LEU A 18 -59.97 33.56 8.64
C LEU A 18 -60.67 33.98 9.95
N LYS A 19 -62.01 34.16 9.96
CA LYS A 19 -62.77 34.44 11.20
C LYS A 19 -62.86 33.22 12.12
N ARG A 20 -62.90 32.00 11.58
CA ARG A 20 -62.84 30.76 12.38
C ARG A 20 -61.47 30.53 13.01
N LEU A 21 -60.39 30.79 12.27
CA LEU A 21 -59.03 30.78 12.83
C LEU A 21 -58.86 31.88 13.89
N TYR A 22 -59.39 33.08 13.64
CA TYR A 22 -59.34 34.20 14.60
C TYR A 22 -60.15 33.91 15.89
N ALA A 23 -61.26 33.17 15.78
CA ALA A 23 -62.06 32.74 16.93
C ALA A 23 -61.44 31.54 17.69
N PHE A 24 -60.72 30.65 17.02
CA PHE A 24 -59.99 29.55 17.65
C PHE A 24 -58.77 30.03 18.45
N PHE A 25 -58.17 31.16 18.05
CA PHE A 25 -57.08 31.82 18.77
C PHE A 25 -57.57 32.88 19.79
N LEU A 26 -58.88 33.07 19.98
CA LEU A 26 -59.41 33.87 21.08
C LEU A 26 -59.13 33.08 22.38
N PRO A 27 -58.24 33.54 23.27
CA PRO A 27 -57.78 32.69 24.35
C PRO A 27 -58.93 32.52 25.35
N GLU A 28 -59.47 31.31 25.44
CA GLU A 28 -59.97 30.87 26.72
C GLU A 28 -58.81 31.02 27.71
N ASN A 29 -59.06 31.72 28.81
CA ASN A 29 -58.05 32.07 29.78
C ASN A 29 -57.44 30.78 30.36
N LEU A 30 -56.22 30.41 29.95
CA LEU A 30 -55.59 29.14 30.34
C LEU A 30 -55.43 29.00 31.87
N TYR A 31 -55.50 30.11 32.62
CA TYR A 31 -55.41 30.18 34.09
C TYR A 31 -56.76 30.52 34.75
N LYS A 32 -57.90 30.23 34.09
CA LYS A 32 -59.26 30.60 34.55
C LYS A 32 -59.53 30.20 36.01
N THR A 33 -59.14 28.98 36.40
CA THR A 33 -59.34 28.38 37.73
C THR A 33 -58.26 28.75 38.75
N ASP A 34 -57.21 29.49 38.36
CA ASP A 34 -56.13 29.82 39.28
C ASP A 34 -56.55 30.97 40.22
N VAL A 35 -56.68 30.67 41.51
CA VAL A 35 -57.10 31.63 42.55
C VAL A 35 -56.00 32.65 42.84
N SER A 36 -54.75 32.33 42.47
CA SER A 36 -53.58 33.12 42.84
C SER A 36 -53.23 34.26 41.87
N LEU A 37 -54.05 34.53 40.85
CA LEU A 37 -53.86 35.55 39.79
C LEU A 37 -55.12 36.42 39.63
N SER A 38 -54.98 37.73 39.44
CA SER A 38 -56.09 38.64 39.12
C SER A 38 -56.49 38.55 37.62
N SER A 39 -57.68 39.00 37.24
CA SER A 39 -58.18 38.89 35.84
C SER A 39 -57.20 39.44 34.79
N ASN A 40 -56.56 40.58 35.07
CA ASN A 40 -55.57 41.19 34.17
C ASN A 40 -54.25 40.42 34.12
N GLU A 41 -53.83 39.81 35.23
CA GLU A 41 -52.61 39.00 35.29
C GLU A 41 -52.79 37.66 34.60
N LYS A 42 -53.98 37.06 34.68
CA LYS A 42 -54.32 35.83 33.95
C LYS A 42 -54.21 36.03 32.43
N LEU A 43 -54.75 37.14 31.91
CA LEU A 43 -54.64 37.50 30.48
C LEU A 43 -53.18 37.72 30.04
N VAL A 44 -52.37 38.37 30.87
CA VAL A 44 -50.93 38.58 30.60
C VAL A 44 -50.15 37.27 30.64
N ALA A 45 -50.44 36.38 31.61
CA ALA A 45 -49.82 35.06 31.71
C ALA A 45 -50.12 34.18 30.48
N THR A 46 -51.36 34.17 30.00
CA THR A 46 -51.73 33.43 28.79
C THR A 46 -51.04 33.98 27.54
N ARG A 47 -50.95 35.30 27.37
CA ARG A 47 -50.23 35.91 26.24
C ARG A 47 -48.72 35.63 26.28
N LEU A 48 -48.12 35.70 27.47
CA LEU A 48 -46.71 35.36 27.68
C LEU A 48 -46.44 33.88 27.37
N TYR A 49 -47.30 32.98 27.86
CA TYR A 49 -47.24 31.55 27.56
C TYR A 49 -47.30 31.28 26.05
N LEU A 50 -48.29 31.85 25.36
CA LEU A 50 -48.46 31.65 23.90
C LEU A 50 -47.27 32.22 23.10
N GLY A 51 -46.72 33.38 23.50
CA GLY A 51 -45.53 33.95 22.89
C GLY A 51 -44.28 33.09 23.08
N LEU A 52 -44.03 32.61 24.31
CA LEU A 52 -42.91 31.72 24.60
C LEU A 52 -43.05 30.36 23.89
N LEU A 53 -44.27 29.84 23.80
CA LEU A 53 -44.56 28.61 23.06
C LEU A 53 -44.27 28.78 21.56
N ALA A 54 -44.68 29.90 20.95
CA ALA A 54 -44.41 30.17 19.55
C ALA A 54 -42.90 30.30 19.27
N VAL A 55 -42.16 31.06 20.10
CA VAL A 55 -40.71 31.24 19.96
C VAL A 55 -39.96 29.91 20.13
N SER A 56 -40.33 29.11 21.14
CA SER A 56 -39.69 27.80 21.37
C SER A 56 -39.96 26.80 20.24
N ILE A 57 -41.17 26.77 19.67
CA ILE A 57 -41.47 25.94 18.49
C ILE A 57 -40.63 26.37 17.28
N VAL A 58 -40.47 27.67 17.03
CA VAL A 58 -39.62 28.18 15.94
C VAL A 58 -38.16 27.81 16.14
N ILE A 59 -37.63 27.98 17.36
CA ILE A 59 -36.24 27.60 17.67
C ILE A 59 -36.04 26.09 17.48
N LEU A 60 -36.94 25.25 18.02
CA LEU A 60 -36.87 23.80 17.87
C LEU A 60 -36.94 23.39 16.40
N PHE A 61 -37.80 24.03 15.60
CA PHE A 61 -37.88 23.78 14.16
C PHE A 61 -36.57 24.11 13.46
N VAL A 62 -35.98 25.29 13.71
CA VAL A 62 -34.70 25.69 13.09
C VAL A 62 -33.56 24.76 13.47
N LEU A 63 -33.47 24.39 14.75
CA LEU A 63 -32.43 23.48 15.25
C LEU A 63 -32.56 22.08 14.65
N THR A 64 -33.77 21.53 14.62
CA THR A 64 -34.02 20.19 14.05
C THR A 64 -33.88 20.18 12.53
N ALA A 65 -34.32 21.23 11.83
CA ALA A 65 -34.14 21.40 10.39
C ALA A 65 -32.67 21.52 9.97
N SER A 66 -31.84 22.13 10.81
CA SER A 66 -30.40 22.31 10.57
C SER A 66 -29.58 21.05 10.89
N SER A 67 -30.15 20.10 11.64
CA SER A 67 -29.47 18.84 11.96
C SER A 67 -29.36 17.92 10.73
N SER A 68 -28.17 17.38 10.48
CA SER A 68 -27.99 16.26 9.56
C SER A 68 -28.31 14.95 10.28
N GLN A 69 -29.01 14.05 9.57
CA GLN A 69 -29.36 12.74 10.09
C GLN A 69 -28.65 11.67 9.26
N THR A 70 -27.86 10.82 9.93
CA THR A 70 -27.19 9.69 9.29
C THR A 70 -28.20 8.59 9.03
N ARG A 71 -28.38 8.22 7.76
CA ARG A 71 -29.23 7.10 7.33
C ARG A 71 -28.36 5.96 6.86
N SER A 72 -28.72 4.74 7.24
CA SER A 72 -28.10 3.50 6.74
C SER A 72 -29.04 2.82 5.75
N ILE A 73 -28.52 2.40 4.60
CA ILE A 73 -29.22 1.57 3.61
C ILE A 73 -28.45 0.26 3.48
N THR A 74 -29.18 -0.85 3.44
CA THR A 74 -28.62 -2.19 3.20
C THR A 74 -29.12 -2.71 1.85
N VAL A 75 -28.20 -3.28 1.07
CA VAL A 75 -28.46 -3.96 -0.21
C VAL A 75 -28.01 -5.41 -0.06
N ASP A 76 -28.91 -6.34 -0.33
CA ASP A 76 -28.63 -7.77 -0.26
C ASP A 76 -28.07 -8.28 -1.59
N SER A 77 -27.08 -9.18 -1.51
CA SER A 77 -26.42 -9.85 -2.63
C SER A 77 -26.14 -8.96 -3.86
N PRO A 78 -25.31 -7.90 -3.70
CA PRO A 78 -25.06 -6.96 -4.78
C PRO A 78 -24.21 -7.58 -5.90
N SER A 79 -24.55 -7.22 -7.14
CA SER A 79 -23.69 -7.50 -8.29
C SER A 79 -22.40 -6.66 -8.24
N ILE A 80 -21.36 -7.07 -8.98
CA ILE A 80 -20.10 -6.31 -9.05
C ILE A 80 -20.30 -4.88 -9.55
N SER A 81 -21.21 -4.67 -10.51
CA SER A 81 -21.53 -3.33 -11.03
C SER A 81 -22.20 -2.42 -9.98
N GLN A 82 -23.07 -2.99 -9.14
CA GLN A 82 -23.69 -2.27 -8.03
C GLN A 82 -22.67 -1.96 -6.95
N PHE A 83 -21.78 -2.90 -6.64
CA PHE A 83 -20.68 -2.68 -5.72
C PHE A 83 -19.76 -1.54 -6.21
N ASP A 84 -19.35 -1.56 -7.48
CA ASP A 84 -18.50 -0.52 -8.07
C ASP A 84 -19.15 0.85 -8.00
N PHE A 85 -20.44 0.93 -8.36
CA PHE A 85 -21.21 2.17 -8.27
C PHE A 85 -21.29 2.69 -6.82
N LEU A 86 -21.63 1.83 -5.87
CA LEU A 86 -21.72 2.20 -4.46
C LEU A 86 -20.37 2.56 -3.86
N SER A 87 -19.30 1.87 -4.26
CA SER A 87 -17.93 2.11 -3.78
C SER A 87 -17.41 3.45 -4.29
N ALA A 88 -17.73 3.82 -5.53
CA ALA A 88 -17.42 5.14 -6.07
C ALA A 88 -18.23 6.26 -5.38
N ARG A 89 -19.49 5.98 -5.02
CA ARG A 89 -20.37 7.00 -4.43
C ARG A 89 -20.20 7.19 -2.92
N TYR A 90 -19.91 6.12 -2.19
CA TYR A 90 -19.83 6.08 -0.73
C TYR A 90 -18.55 5.37 -0.24
N PRO A 91 -17.35 5.83 -0.65
CA PRO A 91 -16.09 5.12 -0.41
C PRO A 91 -15.74 4.94 1.07
N LEU A 92 -16.16 5.87 1.94
CA LEU A 92 -15.81 5.86 3.36
C LEU A 92 -16.77 5.04 4.24
N THR A 93 -18.01 4.85 3.80
CA THR A 93 -19.08 4.27 4.62
C THR A 93 -19.63 2.96 4.09
N LEU A 94 -19.35 2.62 2.83
CA LEU A 94 -19.74 1.33 2.25
C LEU A 94 -19.00 0.19 2.94
N SER A 95 -19.77 -0.81 3.37
CA SER A 95 -19.25 -2.00 4.01
C SER A 95 -20.03 -3.23 3.58
N CYS A 96 -19.35 -4.18 2.97
CA CYS A 96 -19.95 -5.39 2.42
C CYS A 96 -19.42 -6.61 3.14
N LEU A 97 -20.29 -7.49 3.64
CA LEU A 97 -19.88 -8.73 4.32
C LEU A 97 -19.65 -9.84 3.28
N CYS A 98 -18.47 -10.46 3.29
CA CYS A 98 -18.19 -11.61 2.42
C CYS A 98 -18.88 -12.88 2.93
N SER A 99 -19.29 -13.75 2.01
CA SER A 99 -19.70 -15.12 2.34
C SER A 99 -18.50 -15.99 2.68
N GLN A 100 -17.42 -15.89 1.89
CA GLN A 100 -16.15 -16.54 2.18
C GLN A 100 -15.16 -15.52 2.72
N VAL A 101 -14.71 -15.76 3.95
CA VAL A 101 -13.76 -14.88 4.66
C VAL A 101 -12.33 -15.15 4.25
N THR A 102 -12.06 -16.33 3.70
CA THR A 102 -10.71 -16.81 3.43
C THR A 102 -10.61 -17.22 1.97
N ILE A 103 -9.78 -16.51 1.20
CA ILE A 103 -9.71 -16.64 -0.26
C ILE A 103 -8.27 -16.94 -0.67
N PRO A 104 -7.96 -18.13 -1.23
CA PRO A 104 -6.63 -18.45 -1.70
C PRO A 104 -6.14 -17.48 -2.78
N TYR A 105 -4.87 -17.05 -2.72
CA TYR A 105 -4.33 -16.09 -3.69
C TYR A 105 -4.34 -16.63 -5.13
N ASN A 106 -4.09 -17.92 -5.32
CA ASN A 106 -4.14 -18.56 -6.65
C ASN A 106 -5.50 -18.43 -7.39
N THR A 107 -6.57 -18.01 -6.71
CA THR A 107 -7.88 -17.78 -7.35
C THR A 107 -7.93 -16.47 -8.14
N PHE A 108 -7.09 -15.48 -7.78
CA PHE A 108 -7.14 -14.14 -8.35
C PHE A 108 -5.76 -13.56 -8.69
N LEU A 109 -4.68 -14.27 -8.40
CA LEU A 109 -3.30 -13.83 -8.61
C LEU A 109 -2.49 -14.92 -9.30
N SER A 110 -1.81 -14.57 -10.37
CA SER A 110 -0.85 -15.44 -11.07
C SER A 110 0.41 -14.66 -11.46
N PHE A 111 1.52 -15.38 -11.63
CA PHE A 111 2.83 -14.81 -11.95
C PHE A 111 3.38 -15.46 -13.21
N ALA A 112 4.10 -14.67 -14.02
CA ALA A 112 4.79 -15.14 -15.22
C ALA A 112 6.15 -14.41 -15.33
N PRO A 113 7.13 -14.72 -14.47
CA PRO A 113 8.43 -14.08 -14.52
C PRO A 113 9.11 -14.34 -15.86
N GLU A 114 9.62 -13.26 -16.46
CA GLU A 114 10.42 -13.26 -17.67
C GLU A 114 11.89 -13.19 -17.29
N TYR A 115 12.67 -14.20 -17.67
CA TYR A 115 14.09 -14.27 -17.36
C TYR A 115 14.95 -13.73 -18.51
N HIS A 116 16.11 -13.17 -18.15
CA HIS A 116 17.10 -12.66 -19.07
C HIS A 116 17.56 -13.75 -20.05
N GLN A 117 17.79 -13.36 -21.31
CA GLN A 117 18.10 -14.26 -22.41
C GLN A 117 19.29 -15.20 -22.17
N VAL A 118 20.23 -14.83 -21.28
CA VAL A 118 21.36 -15.68 -20.89
C VAL A 118 20.89 -17.04 -20.37
N CYS A 119 19.81 -17.07 -19.59
CA CYS A 119 19.25 -18.26 -18.97
C CYS A 119 18.39 -19.11 -19.91
N SER A 120 18.23 -18.70 -21.17
CA SER A 120 17.63 -19.50 -22.24
C SER A 120 18.56 -19.65 -23.45
N SER A 121 19.78 -19.12 -23.35
CA SER A 121 20.75 -19.08 -24.42
C SER A 121 21.44 -20.43 -24.63
N LYS A 122 22.17 -20.55 -25.75
CA LYS A 122 23.03 -21.73 -25.98
C LYS A 122 24.23 -21.79 -25.04
N PHE A 123 24.59 -20.70 -24.36
CA PHE A 123 25.76 -20.64 -23.46
C PHE A 123 25.57 -21.37 -22.13
N ILE A 124 24.33 -21.74 -21.80
CA ILE A 124 24.03 -22.63 -20.65
C ILE A 124 23.71 -24.06 -21.08
N SER A 125 23.85 -24.38 -22.37
CA SER A 125 23.56 -25.72 -22.88
C SER A 125 24.74 -26.66 -22.69
N GLU A 126 24.46 -27.94 -22.48
CA GLU A 126 25.47 -29.01 -22.40
C GLU A 126 26.41 -29.00 -23.62
N SER A 127 25.87 -28.74 -24.82
CA SER A 127 26.67 -28.64 -26.05
C SER A 127 27.72 -27.53 -26.02
N TRP A 128 27.45 -26.41 -25.34
CA TRP A 128 28.42 -25.32 -25.15
C TRP A 128 29.43 -25.70 -24.08
N ILE A 129 28.94 -26.10 -22.92
CA ILE A 129 29.77 -26.43 -21.77
C ILE A 129 30.78 -27.53 -22.13
N SER A 130 30.34 -28.57 -22.83
CA SER A 130 31.19 -29.66 -23.32
C SER A 130 32.22 -29.17 -24.34
N SER A 131 31.85 -28.27 -25.25
CA SER A 131 32.81 -27.70 -26.22
C SER A 131 33.87 -26.80 -25.57
N MET A 132 33.59 -26.29 -24.37
CA MET A 132 34.53 -25.48 -23.58
C MET A 132 35.47 -26.35 -22.73
N PHE A 133 35.25 -27.67 -22.65
CA PHE A 133 36.07 -28.57 -21.84
C PHE A 133 37.23 -29.16 -22.64
N SER A 134 38.41 -29.24 -22.00
CA SER A 134 39.60 -29.93 -22.52
C SER A 134 40.11 -30.95 -21.50
N ILE A 135 40.51 -32.13 -21.95
CA ILE A 135 41.02 -33.20 -21.06
C ILE A 135 42.25 -32.73 -20.25
N ASN A 136 43.08 -31.88 -20.85
CA ASN A 136 44.30 -31.36 -20.23
C ASN A 136 44.09 -29.98 -19.59
N THR A 137 42.86 -29.65 -19.19
CA THR A 137 42.50 -28.32 -18.69
C THR A 137 43.35 -27.86 -17.49
N THR A 138 43.69 -28.79 -16.59
CA THR A 138 44.52 -28.57 -15.40
C THR A 138 46.00 -28.32 -15.71
N ASN A 139 46.45 -28.58 -16.94
CA ASN A 139 47.83 -28.29 -17.34
C ASN A 139 48.01 -26.81 -17.72
N TYR A 140 46.94 -26.13 -18.13
CA TYR A 140 46.99 -24.70 -18.42
C TYR A 140 47.03 -23.90 -17.12
N SER A 141 47.52 -22.67 -17.22
CA SER A 141 47.47 -21.74 -16.10
C SER A 141 46.04 -21.44 -15.66
N PRO A 142 45.80 -21.14 -14.36
CA PRO A 142 44.51 -20.64 -13.87
C PRO A 142 43.95 -19.44 -14.64
N LEU A 143 44.80 -18.61 -15.26
CA LEU A 143 44.38 -17.44 -16.06
C LEU A 143 43.86 -17.80 -17.45
N ASP A 144 44.24 -18.98 -17.96
CA ASP A 144 43.85 -19.42 -19.28
C ASP A 144 42.35 -19.71 -19.31
N PHE A 145 41.66 -19.14 -20.29
CA PHE A 145 40.22 -19.32 -20.48
C PHE A 145 39.84 -20.80 -20.54
N ARG A 146 40.69 -21.63 -21.16
CA ARG A 146 40.45 -23.08 -21.29
C ARG A 146 40.40 -23.79 -19.94
N THR A 147 41.06 -23.24 -18.91
CA THR A 147 41.15 -23.84 -17.57
C THR A 147 39.80 -23.90 -16.88
N SER A 148 39.07 -22.77 -16.87
CA SER A 148 37.84 -22.62 -16.06
C SER A 148 36.57 -22.40 -16.86
N ALA A 149 36.64 -22.14 -18.17
CA ALA A 149 35.45 -21.77 -18.97
C ALA A 149 34.32 -22.80 -18.83
N SER A 150 34.58 -24.10 -18.99
CA SER A 150 33.53 -25.11 -18.86
C SER A 150 32.86 -25.07 -17.49
N SER A 151 33.63 -24.98 -16.41
CA SER A 151 33.09 -24.93 -15.04
C SER A 151 32.36 -23.62 -14.74
N GLN A 152 32.78 -22.51 -15.33
CA GLN A 152 32.11 -21.23 -15.20
C GLN A 152 30.76 -21.21 -15.93
N PHE A 153 30.69 -21.75 -17.15
CA PHE A 153 29.42 -21.90 -17.87
C PHE A 153 28.48 -22.93 -17.23
N GLU A 154 29.03 -24.02 -16.70
CA GLU A 154 28.27 -24.96 -15.85
C GLU A 154 27.69 -24.22 -14.64
N THR A 155 28.49 -23.39 -13.96
CA THR A 155 28.03 -22.61 -12.81
C THR A 155 26.94 -21.62 -13.22
N LEU A 156 27.06 -20.94 -14.36
CA LEU A 156 26.03 -20.05 -14.89
C LEU A 156 24.73 -20.79 -15.18
N ALA A 157 24.79 -21.99 -15.78
CA ALA A 157 23.62 -22.84 -16.04
C ALA A 157 22.93 -23.27 -14.73
N LEU A 158 23.72 -23.63 -13.72
CA LEU A 158 23.23 -23.95 -12.38
C LEU A 158 22.56 -22.75 -11.71
N LEU A 159 23.15 -21.55 -11.79
CA LEU A 159 22.55 -20.33 -11.24
C LEU A 159 21.20 -20.04 -11.89
N CYS A 160 21.11 -20.11 -13.23
CA CYS A 160 19.85 -19.90 -13.94
C CYS A 160 18.77 -20.91 -13.53
N THR A 161 19.13 -22.20 -13.43
CA THR A 161 18.20 -23.27 -13.03
C THR A 161 17.74 -23.08 -11.58
N MET A 162 18.69 -22.87 -10.67
CA MET A 162 18.43 -22.67 -9.24
C MET A 162 17.50 -21.49 -9.01
N VAL A 163 17.75 -20.36 -9.67
CA VAL A 163 16.90 -19.17 -9.55
C VAL A 163 15.48 -19.45 -10.06
N SER A 164 15.34 -20.09 -11.22
CA SER A 164 14.03 -20.43 -11.77
C SER A 164 13.24 -21.34 -10.83
N GLU A 165 13.87 -22.38 -10.28
CA GLU A 165 13.23 -23.32 -9.36
C GLU A 165 12.88 -22.66 -8.02
N PHE A 166 13.78 -21.83 -7.50
CA PHE A 166 13.57 -21.11 -6.25
C PHE A 166 12.40 -20.12 -6.35
N VAL A 167 12.38 -19.32 -7.42
CA VAL A 167 11.28 -18.37 -7.70
C VAL A 167 9.97 -19.11 -7.89
N SER A 168 9.95 -20.20 -8.67
CA SER A 168 8.75 -21.03 -8.86
C SER A 168 8.22 -21.56 -7.52
N SER A 169 9.11 -22.04 -6.66
CA SER A 169 8.76 -22.54 -5.33
C SER A 169 8.23 -21.43 -4.42
N ALA A 170 8.87 -20.26 -4.41
CA ALA A 170 8.44 -19.10 -3.64
C ALA A 170 7.05 -18.62 -4.08
N VAL A 171 6.81 -18.51 -5.39
CA VAL A 171 5.50 -18.18 -5.98
C VAL A 171 4.45 -19.22 -5.61
N GLN A 172 4.78 -20.51 -5.67
CA GLN A 172 3.84 -21.58 -5.31
C GLN A 172 3.46 -21.52 -3.83
N VAL A 173 4.43 -21.36 -2.94
CA VAL A 173 4.18 -21.21 -1.50
C VAL A 173 3.32 -19.98 -1.23
N PHE A 174 3.64 -18.85 -1.86
CA PHE A 174 2.89 -17.61 -1.71
C PHE A 174 1.46 -17.73 -2.24
N THR A 175 1.26 -18.24 -3.44
CA THR A 175 -0.08 -18.35 -4.06
C THR A 175 -1.00 -19.35 -3.35
N ASN A 176 -0.45 -20.30 -2.59
CA ASN A 176 -1.19 -21.19 -1.70
C ASN A 176 -1.64 -20.54 -0.39
N GLN A 177 -1.12 -19.36 -0.05
CA GLN A 177 -1.61 -18.57 1.08
C GLN A 177 -3.00 -17.99 0.78
N GLN A 178 -3.62 -17.44 1.82
CA GLN A 178 -5.01 -17.00 1.77
C GLN A 178 -5.14 -15.55 2.22
N LEU A 179 -5.93 -14.79 1.47
CA LEU A 179 -6.45 -13.50 1.89
C LEU A 179 -7.54 -13.71 2.94
N ILE A 180 -7.35 -13.16 4.13
CA ILE A 180 -8.37 -13.16 5.19
C ILE A 180 -9.05 -11.81 5.19
N SER A 181 -10.31 -11.77 4.75
CA SER A 181 -11.14 -10.58 4.83
C SER A 181 -12.60 -10.92 5.07
N SER A 182 -13.15 -10.45 6.18
CA SER A 182 -14.59 -10.58 6.48
C SER A 182 -15.45 -9.63 5.64
N ARG A 183 -14.82 -8.65 4.98
CA ARG A 183 -15.48 -7.63 4.19
C ARG A 183 -14.89 -7.54 2.79
N THR A 184 -15.71 -7.15 1.82
CA THR A 184 -15.23 -6.93 0.44
C THR A 184 -14.31 -5.71 0.41
N LEU A 185 -13.11 -5.88 -0.12
CA LEU A 185 -12.17 -4.79 -0.35
C LEU A 185 -12.65 -3.94 -1.53
N SER A 186 -12.44 -2.63 -1.46
CA SER A 186 -12.55 -1.78 -2.65
C SER A 186 -11.44 -2.13 -3.64
N ARG A 187 -11.60 -1.77 -4.92
CA ARG A 187 -10.56 -2.00 -5.94
C ARG A 187 -9.22 -1.40 -5.54
N SER A 188 -9.23 -0.15 -5.07
CA SER A 188 -8.01 0.52 -4.61
C SER A 188 -7.36 -0.17 -3.41
N ALA A 189 -8.15 -0.68 -2.46
CA ALA A 189 -7.62 -1.40 -1.30
C ALA A 189 -7.06 -2.77 -1.69
N PHE A 190 -7.75 -3.48 -2.58
CA PHE A 190 -7.29 -4.73 -3.17
C PHE A 190 -5.95 -4.54 -3.90
N ASP A 191 -5.88 -3.55 -4.80
CA ASP A 191 -4.66 -3.29 -5.57
C ASP A 191 -3.48 -2.87 -4.68
N ALA A 192 -3.73 -1.99 -3.70
CA ALA A 192 -2.71 -1.54 -2.77
C ALA A 192 -2.19 -2.68 -1.88
N GLN A 193 -3.09 -3.52 -1.36
CA GLN A 193 -2.72 -4.66 -0.56
C GLN A 193 -1.93 -5.70 -1.37
N LEU A 194 -2.38 -6.02 -2.59
CA LEU A 194 -1.65 -6.95 -3.46
C LEU A 194 -0.30 -6.40 -3.89
N MET A 195 -0.20 -5.11 -4.19
CA MET A 195 1.09 -4.48 -4.51
C MET A 195 2.09 -4.66 -3.36
N SER A 196 1.67 -4.40 -2.12
CA SER A 196 2.53 -4.59 -0.95
C SER A 196 2.93 -6.06 -0.76
N LEU A 197 2.01 -7.00 -0.97
CA LEU A 197 2.27 -8.44 -0.81
C LEU A 197 3.20 -8.96 -1.91
N VAL A 198 3.00 -8.56 -3.16
CA VAL A 198 3.87 -8.91 -4.29
C VAL A 198 5.28 -8.34 -4.07
N GLN A 199 5.38 -7.08 -3.64
CA GLN A 199 6.67 -6.47 -3.35
C GLN A 199 7.41 -7.20 -2.21
N GLN A 200 6.68 -7.63 -1.18
CA GLN A 200 7.24 -8.43 -0.11
C GLN A 200 7.73 -9.78 -0.62
N LEU A 201 6.94 -10.50 -1.43
CA LEU A 201 7.37 -11.74 -2.07
C LEU A 201 8.68 -11.55 -2.84
N GLN A 202 8.74 -10.54 -3.72
CA GLN A 202 9.91 -10.25 -4.54
C GLN A 202 11.15 -9.99 -3.67
N THR A 203 11.01 -9.13 -2.66
CA THR A 203 12.12 -8.73 -1.77
C THR A 203 12.60 -9.91 -0.93
N THR A 204 11.69 -10.67 -0.31
CA THR A 204 12.05 -11.84 0.49
C THR A 204 12.69 -12.92 -0.35
N THR A 205 12.20 -13.17 -1.57
CA THR A 205 12.77 -14.16 -2.49
C THR A 205 14.24 -13.83 -2.81
N VAL A 206 14.55 -12.56 -3.10
CA VAL A 206 15.92 -12.10 -3.34
C VAL A 206 16.79 -12.30 -2.10
N ILE A 207 16.32 -11.91 -0.92
CA ILE A 207 17.08 -12.03 0.33
C ILE A 207 17.39 -13.49 0.65
N ASP A 208 16.43 -14.38 0.51
CA ASP A 208 16.59 -15.78 0.91
C ASP A 208 17.62 -16.50 0.03
N ILE A 209 17.52 -16.32 -1.30
CA ILE A 209 18.46 -16.98 -2.23
C ILE A 209 19.88 -16.37 -2.15
N THR A 210 20.00 -15.06 -2.00
CA THR A 210 21.31 -14.41 -1.85
C THR A 210 21.99 -14.79 -0.53
N SER A 211 21.21 -14.95 0.55
CA SER A 211 21.73 -15.42 1.84
C SER A 211 22.22 -16.87 1.75
N MET A 212 21.45 -17.75 1.09
CA MET A 212 21.85 -19.14 0.86
C MET A 212 23.14 -19.21 0.03
N ASP A 213 23.22 -18.42 -1.02
CA ASP A 213 24.36 -18.34 -1.91
C ASP A 213 25.64 -17.84 -1.21
N GLN A 214 25.51 -16.79 -0.40
CA GLN A 214 26.61 -16.27 0.40
C GLN A 214 27.10 -17.31 1.42
N PHE A 215 26.18 -18.04 2.05
CA PHE A 215 26.53 -19.12 2.98
C PHE A 215 27.34 -20.23 2.30
N VAL A 216 26.93 -20.68 1.11
CA VAL A 216 27.68 -21.68 0.33
C VAL A 216 29.07 -21.16 -0.03
N SER A 217 29.16 -19.93 -0.51
CA SER A 217 30.44 -19.32 -0.92
C SER A 217 31.43 -19.20 0.24
N LEU A 218 30.96 -18.72 1.40
CA LEU A 218 31.76 -18.62 2.62
C LEU A 218 32.14 -19.98 3.20
N SER A 219 31.29 -20.99 3.01
CA SER A 219 31.59 -22.35 3.45
C SER A 219 32.72 -22.96 2.61
N ILE A 220 32.73 -22.74 1.30
CA ILE A 220 33.79 -23.21 0.41
C ILE A 220 35.13 -22.54 0.77
N ASP A 221 35.12 -21.22 0.98
CA ASP A 221 36.31 -20.43 1.29
C ASP A 221 36.92 -20.77 2.66
N ASN A 222 36.12 -20.74 3.73
CA ASN A 222 36.62 -21.00 5.08
C ASN A 222 37.13 -22.42 5.30
N ASN A 223 36.62 -23.38 4.52
CA ASN A 223 37.12 -24.76 4.55
C ASN A 223 38.30 -25.00 3.60
N GLN A 224 38.74 -23.97 2.86
CA GLN A 224 39.87 -24.04 1.90
C GLN A 224 39.75 -25.24 0.94
N LEU A 225 38.54 -25.51 0.46
CA LEU A 225 38.29 -26.66 -0.40
C LEU A 225 39.05 -26.54 -1.71
N VAL A 226 39.91 -27.52 -2.02
CA VAL A 226 40.72 -27.51 -3.25
C VAL A 226 39.84 -27.76 -4.47
N SER A 227 39.90 -26.83 -5.43
CA SER A 227 39.22 -26.94 -6.72
C SER A 227 39.83 -28.07 -7.54
N ALA A 228 39.00 -28.89 -8.18
CA ALA A 228 39.46 -29.94 -9.10
C ALA A 228 40.25 -29.39 -10.30
N LEU A 229 40.05 -28.10 -10.62
CA LEU A 229 40.78 -27.40 -11.69
C LEU A 229 42.10 -26.76 -11.21
N HIS A 230 42.45 -26.94 -9.94
CA HIS A 230 43.63 -26.33 -9.31
C HIS A 230 43.69 -24.79 -9.42
N THR A 231 42.54 -24.14 -9.58
CA THR A 231 42.42 -22.67 -9.74
C THR A 231 42.63 -21.89 -8.44
N ASN A 232 42.44 -22.53 -7.28
CA ASN A 232 42.69 -21.92 -5.97
C ASN A 232 43.93 -22.48 -5.27
N TYR A 233 44.19 -23.78 -5.40
CA TYR A 233 45.38 -24.45 -4.89
C TYR A 233 45.93 -25.39 -5.96
N PHE A 234 47.16 -25.13 -6.34
CA PHE A 234 47.97 -26.00 -7.16
C PHE A 234 48.82 -26.89 -6.25
N ILE A 235 48.78 -28.20 -6.49
CA ILE A 235 49.53 -29.19 -5.72
C ILE A 235 50.49 -29.90 -6.66
N TYR A 236 51.79 -29.74 -6.40
CA TYR A 236 52.85 -30.39 -7.16
C TYR A 236 53.63 -31.35 -6.28
N SER A 237 53.78 -32.59 -6.75
CA SER A 237 54.67 -33.57 -6.12
C SER A 237 56.06 -33.43 -6.71
N VAL A 238 57.08 -33.31 -5.85
CA VAL A 238 58.47 -33.26 -6.31
C VAL A 238 58.91 -34.66 -6.76
N PRO A 239 59.29 -34.87 -8.03
CA PRO A 239 59.69 -36.18 -8.52
C PRO A 239 60.82 -36.79 -7.69
N GLY A 240 60.67 -38.05 -7.26
CA GLY A 240 61.66 -38.75 -6.43
C GLY A 240 61.68 -38.33 -4.95
N SER A 241 60.72 -37.53 -4.49
CA SER A 241 60.60 -37.02 -3.12
C SER A 241 59.20 -37.29 -2.54
N ARG A 242 59.08 -37.26 -1.20
CA ARG A 242 57.77 -37.27 -0.49
C ARG A 242 57.23 -35.86 -0.23
N LEU A 243 57.89 -34.84 -0.76
CA LEU A 243 57.51 -33.45 -0.58
C LEU A 243 56.44 -33.06 -1.60
N TYR A 244 55.42 -32.37 -1.11
CA TYR A 244 54.41 -31.69 -1.90
C TYR A 244 54.59 -30.20 -1.72
N ILE A 245 54.44 -29.47 -2.82
CA ILE A 245 54.48 -28.02 -2.83
C ILE A 245 53.10 -27.55 -3.21
N THR A 246 52.54 -26.69 -2.36
CA THR A 246 51.24 -26.08 -2.56
C THR A 246 51.43 -24.62 -2.92
N TYR A 247 50.76 -24.19 -3.98
CA TYR A 247 50.73 -22.79 -4.42
C TYR A 247 49.28 -22.34 -4.53
N SER A 248 48.98 -21.11 -4.11
CA SER A 248 47.60 -20.65 -3.96
C SER A 248 47.33 -19.31 -4.62
N GLY A 249 48.10 -18.90 -5.64
CA GLY A 249 47.84 -17.67 -6.37
C GLY A 249 47.21 -17.89 -7.74
N VAL A 250 46.45 -16.89 -8.19
CA VAL A 250 45.85 -16.82 -9.52
C VAL A 250 46.78 -16.07 -10.49
N TYR A 251 47.51 -15.05 -10.00
CA TYR A 251 48.43 -14.21 -10.79
C TYR A 251 49.66 -13.80 -9.96
N ILE A 252 50.85 -13.77 -10.59
CA ILE A 252 52.12 -13.31 -9.99
C ILE A 252 52.77 -12.22 -10.86
N PRO A 253 52.92 -10.98 -10.36
CA PRO A 253 53.71 -9.96 -11.05
C PRO A 253 55.23 -10.16 -10.90
N ILE A 254 55.96 -9.66 -11.91
CA ILE A 254 57.38 -9.89 -12.22
C ILE A 254 58.35 -9.18 -11.25
N HIS A 255 57.93 -8.08 -10.63
CA HIS A 255 58.86 -7.21 -9.91
C HIS A 255 58.89 -7.52 -8.41
N TYR A 256 59.73 -8.50 -8.06
CA TYR A 256 60.14 -8.78 -6.70
C TYR A 256 61.00 -7.65 -6.14
N SER A 257 60.39 -6.70 -5.45
CA SER A 257 61.05 -6.00 -4.34
C SER A 257 60.25 -6.27 -3.08
N LEU A 258 60.83 -7.04 -2.15
CA LEU A 258 60.26 -7.19 -0.81
C LEU A 258 60.21 -5.81 -0.14
N PRO A 259 59.09 -5.45 0.51
CA PRO A 259 57.94 -6.29 0.86
C PRO A 259 56.89 -6.41 -0.27
N LEU A 260 56.24 -7.58 -0.34
CA LEU A 260 55.11 -7.85 -1.23
C LEU A 260 54.04 -6.78 -1.06
N ASP A 261 53.75 -6.02 -2.11
CA ASP A 261 52.58 -5.16 -2.13
C ASP A 261 51.34 -6.07 -2.25
N PRO A 262 50.47 -6.17 -1.22
CA PRO A 262 49.27 -6.99 -1.25
C PRO A 262 48.29 -6.56 -2.35
N THR A 263 48.49 -5.42 -3.01
CA THR A 263 47.66 -4.96 -4.13
C THR A 263 47.98 -5.61 -5.48
N THR A 264 49.12 -6.28 -5.63
CA THR A 264 49.57 -6.83 -6.92
C THR A 264 49.57 -8.36 -6.98
N PHE A 265 49.63 -9.03 -5.84
CA PHE A 265 49.57 -10.49 -5.75
C PHE A 265 48.12 -10.96 -5.56
N CYS A 266 47.64 -11.80 -6.48
CA CYS A 266 46.30 -12.35 -6.38
C CYS A 266 46.33 -13.75 -5.73
N GLY A 267 46.16 -13.81 -4.40
CA GLY A 267 46.25 -15.04 -3.60
C GLY A 267 44.92 -15.57 -3.06
N CYS A 268 44.61 -16.82 -3.39
CA CYS A 268 43.45 -17.59 -2.90
C CYS A 268 43.56 -18.07 -1.46
N ALA A 269 44.78 -18.17 -0.91
CA ALA A 269 44.94 -18.48 0.52
C ALA A 269 44.54 -17.29 1.43
N SER A 270 44.59 -16.07 0.91
CA SER A 270 44.17 -14.86 1.64
C SER A 270 42.72 -14.47 1.39
N THR A 271 42.20 -14.73 0.18
CA THR A 271 40.81 -14.43 -0.15
C THR A 271 40.34 -15.21 -1.39
N TYR A 272 39.15 -15.83 -1.33
CA TYR A 272 38.50 -16.39 -2.52
C TYR A 272 38.07 -15.34 -3.56
N LYS A 273 38.02 -14.05 -3.17
CA LYS A 273 37.56 -12.96 -4.04
C LYS A 273 38.58 -12.56 -5.09
N CYS A 274 39.67 -13.30 -5.20
CA CYS A 274 40.74 -12.97 -6.11
C CYS A 274 40.38 -13.33 -7.54
N ILE A 275 40.44 -12.33 -8.42
CA ILE A 275 40.14 -12.45 -9.84
C ILE A 275 41.15 -11.70 -10.71
N TYR A 276 41.31 -12.15 -11.94
CA TYR A 276 42.15 -11.51 -12.95
C TYR A 276 41.55 -11.72 -14.35
N PRO A 277 41.70 -10.77 -15.29
CA PRO A 277 41.19 -10.94 -16.66
C PRO A 277 41.66 -12.24 -17.30
N SER A 278 40.73 -12.99 -17.88
CA SER A 278 41.04 -14.26 -18.54
C SER A 278 41.39 -14.07 -20.01
N GLY A 279 42.19 -15.00 -20.54
CA GLY A 279 42.59 -14.98 -21.95
C GLY A 279 43.14 -16.32 -22.40
N PHE A 280 43.50 -16.42 -23.68
CA PHE A 280 44.16 -17.57 -24.26
C PHE A 280 45.67 -17.34 -24.29
N PHE A 281 46.45 -18.32 -23.84
CA PHE A 281 47.91 -18.25 -23.82
C PHE A 281 48.54 -19.34 -24.71
N ASN A 282 49.66 -19.03 -25.35
CA ASN A 282 50.41 -20.01 -26.15
C ASN A 282 51.31 -20.85 -25.25
N ASN A 283 51.04 -22.16 -25.18
CA ASN A 283 51.92 -23.17 -24.57
C ASN A 283 52.35 -22.83 -23.12
N TRP A 284 51.51 -22.10 -22.38
CA TRP A 284 51.76 -21.76 -20.98
C TRP A 284 51.16 -22.83 -20.09
N THR A 285 51.93 -23.90 -19.90
CA THR A 285 51.60 -24.99 -18.99
C THR A 285 52.27 -24.79 -17.63
N LEU A 286 51.62 -25.22 -16.56
CA LEU A 286 52.10 -25.11 -15.17
C LEU A 286 53.33 -25.98 -14.86
N GLU A 287 54.00 -26.56 -15.86
CA GLU A 287 54.99 -27.62 -15.68
C GLU A 287 56.33 -27.13 -15.10
N TYR A 288 56.57 -25.81 -14.97
CA TYR A 288 57.83 -25.27 -14.42
C TYR A 288 57.66 -24.04 -13.51
N PRO A 289 57.17 -24.18 -12.27
CA PRO A 289 57.13 -23.06 -11.33
C PRO A 289 58.49 -22.76 -10.65
N PHE A 290 59.50 -23.63 -10.83
CA PHE A 290 60.59 -23.72 -9.86
C PHE A 290 61.95 -23.15 -10.24
N TYR A 291 62.18 -22.69 -11.47
CA TYR A 291 63.52 -22.20 -11.83
C TYR A 291 63.62 -20.74 -12.21
N TYR A 292 62.54 -20.10 -12.64
CA TYR A 292 62.53 -18.66 -12.90
C TYR A 292 61.15 -18.11 -12.61
N PHE A 293 61.09 -16.99 -11.90
CA PHE A 293 59.92 -16.12 -11.83
C PHE A 293 59.71 -15.51 -13.23
N ILE A 294 59.16 -16.32 -14.14
CA ILE A 294 58.85 -15.87 -15.50
C ILE A 294 57.54 -15.09 -15.41
N PRO A 295 57.48 -13.86 -15.95
CA PRO A 295 56.24 -13.16 -16.19
C PRO A 295 55.18 -14.06 -16.83
N ASP A 296 53.94 -13.93 -16.39
CA ASP A 296 52.82 -14.46 -17.18
C ASP A 296 52.90 -13.82 -18.58
N PRO A 297 53.03 -14.62 -19.66
CA PRO A 297 53.15 -14.07 -21.00
C PRO A 297 51.88 -13.28 -21.34
N PRO A 298 51.96 -12.23 -22.19
CA PRO A 298 50.74 -11.54 -22.61
C PRO A 298 49.79 -12.53 -23.29
N PRO A 299 48.47 -12.45 -23.03
CA PRO A 299 47.51 -13.33 -23.68
C PRO A 299 47.53 -13.08 -25.19
N VAL A 300 47.43 -14.16 -25.97
CA VAL A 300 47.22 -14.12 -27.43
C VAL A 300 45.90 -13.45 -27.74
N PHE A 301 44.91 -13.71 -26.89
CA PHE A 301 43.58 -13.11 -26.96
C PHE A 301 43.04 -12.96 -25.55
N SER A 302 42.75 -11.74 -25.11
CA SER A 302 42.02 -11.50 -23.87
C SER A 302 40.52 -11.58 -24.16
N VAL A 303 39.79 -12.31 -23.32
CA VAL A 303 38.33 -12.44 -23.46
C VAL A 303 37.69 -11.25 -22.72
N PRO A 304 37.14 -10.25 -23.44
CA PRO A 304 36.59 -9.05 -22.82
C PRO A 304 35.51 -9.40 -21.81
N GLY A 305 35.64 -8.81 -20.62
CA GLY A 305 34.66 -8.94 -19.54
C GLY A 305 34.62 -10.31 -18.87
N PHE A 306 35.55 -11.21 -19.19
CA PHE A 306 35.61 -12.55 -18.58
C PHE A 306 36.82 -12.66 -17.65
N PHE A 307 36.59 -13.19 -16.45
CA PHE A 307 37.60 -13.26 -15.40
C PHE A 307 37.91 -14.71 -15.02
N ALA A 308 39.19 -14.97 -14.74
CA ALA A 308 39.65 -16.13 -14.00
C ALA A 308 39.72 -15.78 -12.51
N GLY A 309 39.66 -16.79 -11.64
CA GLY A 309 39.76 -16.57 -10.20
C GLY A 309 39.84 -17.86 -9.41
N CYS A 310 39.92 -17.73 -8.09
CA CYS A 310 40.10 -18.86 -7.19
C CYS A 310 39.02 -19.94 -7.35
N ILE A 311 37.76 -19.50 -7.39
CA ILE A 311 36.61 -20.39 -7.54
C ILE A 311 35.79 -19.99 -8.79
N PRO A 312 35.32 -20.97 -9.59
CA PRO A 312 34.50 -20.73 -10.78
C PRO A 312 33.28 -19.86 -10.47
N ARG A 313 32.64 -20.10 -9.33
CA ARG A 313 31.45 -19.37 -8.88
C ARG A 313 31.68 -17.86 -8.69
N TYR A 314 32.79 -17.46 -8.07
CA TYR A 314 33.07 -16.04 -7.85
C TYR A 314 33.54 -15.36 -9.15
N SER A 315 34.43 -16.04 -9.89
CA SER A 315 34.96 -15.52 -11.16
C SER A 315 33.89 -15.32 -12.24
N ILE A 316 32.93 -16.25 -12.39
CA ILE A 316 31.79 -16.04 -13.30
C ILE A 316 30.88 -14.91 -12.82
N SER A 317 30.68 -14.77 -11.51
CA SER A 317 29.84 -13.71 -10.92
C SER A 317 30.39 -12.32 -11.24
N GLN A 318 31.72 -12.15 -11.21
CA GLN A 318 32.38 -10.89 -11.59
C GLN A 318 32.52 -10.71 -13.11
N SER A 319 32.32 -11.77 -13.88
CA SER A 319 32.34 -11.71 -15.34
C SER A 319 31.06 -11.10 -15.89
N THR A 320 31.15 -10.62 -17.12
CA THR A 320 30.06 -10.07 -17.93
C THR A 320 29.89 -10.92 -19.19
N MET A 321 28.79 -10.71 -19.90
CA MET A 321 28.51 -11.42 -21.14
C MET A 321 28.89 -10.61 -22.39
N GLU A 322 29.67 -9.53 -22.26
CA GLU A 322 29.91 -8.57 -23.35
C GLU A 322 30.54 -9.20 -24.60
N CYS A 323 31.50 -10.13 -24.43
CA CYS A 323 32.08 -10.89 -25.54
C CYS A 323 31.03 -11.76 -26.27
N PHE A 324 30.03 -12.27 -25.54
CA PHE A 324 29.01 -13.18 -26.06
C PHE A 324 27.89 -12.47 -26.81
N TYR A 325 27.80 -11.14 -26.71
CA TYR A 325 27.01 -10.29 -27.62
C TYR A 325 27.77 -9.96 -28.91
N ASN A 326 29.10 -10.08 -28.92
CA ASN A 326 29.94 -9.69 -30.05
C ASN A 326 30.33 -10.89 -30.91
N SER A 327 29.83 -10.95 -32.15
CA SER A 327 30.11 -12.06 -33.08
C SER A 327 31.61 -12.25 -33.38
N THR A 328 32.39 -11.17 -33.51
CA THR A 328 33.84 -11.26 -33.74
C THR A 328 34.56 -11.89 -32.55
N CYS A 329 34.18 -11.47 -31.33
CA CYS A 329 34.75 -12.01 -30.10
C CYS A 329 34.43 -13.50 -29.93
N LEU A 330 33.16 -13.86 -30.13
CA LEU A 330 32.72 -15.25 -30.05
C LEU A 330 33.42 -16.14 -31.09
N ASN A 331 33.55 -15.67 -32.34
CA ASN A 331 34.26 -16.42 -33.39
C ASN A 331 35.73 -16.65 -33.04
N GLN A 332 36.39 -15.71 -32.36
CA GLN A 332 37.78 -15.88 -31.90
C GLN A 332 37.89 -16.95 -30.81
N ILE A 333 36.97 -16.96 -29.83
CA ILE A 333 36.89 -18.04 -28.82
C ILE A 333 36.76 -19.40 -29.53
N GLN A 334 35.82 -19.52 -30.46
CA GLN A 334 35.54 -20.78 -31.15
C GLN A 334 36.75 -21.28 -31.95
N ALA A 335 37.44 -20.38 -32.66
CA ALA A 335 38.65 -20.71 -33.39
C ALA A 335 39.77 -21.23 -32.46
N LEU A 336 39.97 -20.60 -31.30
CA LEU A 336 41.01 -20.98 -30.33
C LEU A 336 40.67 -22.24 -29.53
N MET A 337 39.37 -22.54 -29.37
CA MET A 337 38.88 -23.78 -28.77
C MET A 337 38.84 -24.95 -29.76
N GLY A 338 39.01 -24.70 -31.06
CA GLY A 338 38.81 -25.71 -32.10
C GLY A 338 37.35 -26.11 -32.30
N ASP A 339 36.39 -25.30 -31.84
CA ASP A 339 34.95 -25.53 -32.05
C ASP A 339 34.57 -25.00 -33.44
N THR A 340 34.13 -25.90 -34.33
CA THR A 340 33.67 -25.56 -35.68
C THR A 340 32.18 -25.23 -35.74
N SER A 341 31.47 -25.34 -34.61
CA SER A 341 30.03 -25.08 -34.52
C SER A 341 29.77 -23.59 -34.60
N SER A 342 29.12 -23.09 -35.67
CA SER A 342 28.69 -21.70 -35.70
C SER A 342 27.60 -21.47 -34.63
N ARG A 343 27.89 -20.61 -33.65
CA ARG A 343 26.93 -20.24 -32.60
C ARG A 343 26.55 -18.78 -32.74
N ARG A 344 25.26 -18.50 -32.51
CA ARG A 344 24.75 -17.13 -32.57
C ARG A 344 25.11 -16.39 -31.27
N PRO A 345 25.57 -15.14 -31.36
CA PRO A 345 25.75 -14.30 -30.18
C PRO A 345 24.39 -14.08 -29.49
N LEU A 346 24.45 -13.62 -28.24
CA LEU A 346 23.28 -13.04 -27.57
C LEU A 346 22.75 -11.86 -28.38
N ASN A 347 21.44 -11.64 -28.30
CA ASN A 347 20.78 -10.62 -29.09
C ASN A 347 20.76 -9.28 -28.34
N ASP A 348 21.56 -8.32 -28.80
CA ASP A 348 21.62 -6.96 -28.25
C ASP A 348 20.41 -6.10 -28.60
N THR A 349 19.55 -6.54 -29.53
CA THR A 349 18.32 -5.83 -29.89
C THR A 349 17.14 -6.14 -28.98
N ILE A 350 17.23 -7.18 -28.14
CA ILE A 350 16.19 -7.48 -27.15
C ILE A 350 16.27 -6.41 -26.06
N GLN A 351 15.15 -5.77 -25.77
CA GLN A 351 15.08 -4.80 -24.68
C GLN A 351 15.36 -5.52 -23.37
N SER A 352 16.45 -5.13 -22.71
CA SER A 352 16.84 -5.62 -21.40
C SER A 352 17.22 -4.43 -20.52
N HIS A 353 16.87 -4.50 -19.24
CA HIS A 353 17.35 -3.51 -18.28
C HIS A 353 18.79 -3.79 -17.82
N PHE A 354 19.28 -5.02 -18.04
CA PHE A 354 20.68 -5.37 -17.86
C PHE A 354 21.49 -4.96 -19.09
N LYS A 355 22.55 -4.19 -18.87
CA LYS A 355 23.48 -3.82 -19.95
C LYS A 355 24.34 -5.03 -20.34
N PRO A 356 24.87 -5.11 -21.58
CA PRO A 356 25.78 -6.18 -21.99
C PRO A 356 27.03 -6.33 -21.10
N ASN A 357 27.48 -5.23 -20.49
CA ASN A 357 28.61 -5.19 -19.55
C ASN A 357 28.19 -5.28 -18.07
N ALA A 358 26.92 -5.61 -17.79
CA ALA A 358 26.48 -5.94 -16.43
C ALA A 358 27.14 -7.26 -15.98
N THR A 359 27.53 -7.32 -14.71
CA THR A 359 28.12 -8.53 -14.14
C THR A 359 27.04 -9.58 -13.90
N ILE A 360 27.41 -10.86 -13.98
CA ILE A 360 26.50 -11.95 -13.63
C ILE A 360 26.03 -11.83 -12.16
N GLU A 361 26.85 -11.29 -11.26
CA GLU A 361 26.45 -10.99 -9.88
C GLU A 361 25.31 -9.97 -9.82
N SER A 362 25.39 -8.88 -10.59
CA SER A 362 24.32 -7.89 -10.64
C SER A 362 23.03 -8.47 -11.23
N MET A 363 23.14 -9.31 -12.25
CA MET A 363 21.98 -10.03 -12.79
C MET A 363 21.39 -11.00 -11.76
N PHE A 364 22.23 -11.76 -11.06
CA PHE A 364 21.81 -12.72 -10.04
C PHE A 364 21.15 -12.04 -8.82
N ALA A 365 21.64 -10.86 -8.42
CA ALA A 365 21.04 -10.07 -7.35
C ALA A 365 19.59 -9.65 -7.67
N GLU A 366 19.24 -9.62 -8.95
CA GLU A 366 17.89 -9.36 -9.47
C GLU A 366 17.25 -10.64 -10.06
N LEU A 367 17.75 -11.82 -9.66
CA LEU A 367 17.24 -13.15 -10.04
C LEU A 367 17.24 -13.43 -11.55
N PHE A 368 18.09 -12.73 -12.32
CA PHE A 368 18.04 -12.73 -13.77
C PHE A 368 16.64 -12.39 -14.33
N ILE A 369 15.76 -11.73 -13.59
CA ILE A 369 14.38 -11.45 -14.03
C ILE A 369 14.33 -10.09 -14.73
N GLU A 370 13.87 -10.07 -15.98
CA GLU A 370 13.55 -8.86 -16.74
C GLU A 370 12.24 -8.22 -16.28
N GLY A 371 11.27 -9.04 -15.89
CA GLY A 371 9.98 -8.59 -15.40
C GLY A 371 9.23 -9.71 -14.69
N TRP A 372 8.59 -9.39 -13.56
CA TRP A 372 7.86 -10.39 -12.76
C TRP A 372 6.46 -10.72 -13.31
N HIS A 373 5.90 -9.84 -14.13
CA HIS A 373 4.56 -9.88 -14.74
C HIS A 373 3.52 -10.64 -13.91
N ASP A 374 2.82 -9.94 -13.03
CA ASP A 374 1.70 -10.50 -12.27
C ASP A 374 0.35 -10.11 -12.86
N THR A 375 -0.60 -11.05 -12.86
CA THR A 375 -1.99 -10.82 -13.27
C THR A 375 -2.89 -10.82 -12.06
N ARG A 376 -3.61 -9.72 -11.84
CA ARG A 376 -4.55 -9.54 -10.72
C ARG A 376 -5.98 -9.52 -11.24
N ASN A 377 -6.83 -10.40 -10.73
CA ASN A 377 -8.22 -10.52 -11.15
C ASN A 377 -9.18 -10.15 -10.02
N PHE A 378 -9.50 -8.85 -9.93
CA PHE A 378 -10.47 -8.36 -8.94
C PHE A 378 -11.84 -9.03 -9.07
N THR A 379 -12.28 -9.36 -10.30
CA THR A 379 -13.57 -10.01 -10.51
C THR A 379 -13.60 -11.43 -9.94
N ALA A 380 -12.53 -12.20 -10.13
CA ALA A 380 -12.38 -13.52 -9.52
C ALA A 380 -12.37 -13.42 -7.98
N TYR A 381 -11.65 -12.44 -7.42
CA TYR A 381 -11.69 -12.14 -6.00
C TYR A 381 -13.11 -11.80 -5.51
N PHE A 382 -13.81 -10.87 -6.16
CA PHE A 382 -15.14 -10.42 -5.78
C PHE A 382 -16.15 -11.57 -5.81
N ASN A 383 -16.13 -12.37 -6.88
CA ASN A 383 -17.00 -13.52 -7.04
C ASN A 383 -16.74 -14.59 -5.97
N THR A 384 -15.48 -14.76 -5.55
CA THR A 384 -15.13 -15.72 -4.48
C THR A 384 -15.53 -15.21 -3.09
N CYS A 385 -15.31 -13.91 -2.80
CA CYS A 385 -15.84 -13.26 -1.59
C CYS A 385 -17.36 -13.40 -1.51
N ASN A 386 -18.07 -13.26 -2.64
CA ASN A 386 -19.51 -13.40 -2.79
C ASN A 386 -20.28 -12.59 -1.70
N PRO A 387 -20.38 -11.26 -1.83
CA PRO A 387 -20.91 -10.41 -0.78
C PRO A 387 -22.37 -10.75 -0.42
N LYS A 388 -22.64 -11.01 0.87
CA LYS A 388 -23.99 -11.33 1.37
C LYS A 388 -24.88 -10.11 1.42
N SER A 389 -24.35 -9.03 1.99
CA SER A 389 -25.04 -7.76 2.11
C SER A 389 -24.03 -6.62 2.20
N CYS A 390 -24.40 -5.47 1.65
CA CYS A 390 -23.65 -4.23 1.73
C CYS A 390 -24.48 -3.17 2.43
N SER A 391 -23.90 -2.51 3.43
CA SER A 391 -24.49 -1.34 4.07
C SER A 391 -23.66 -0.10 3.80
N TYR A 392 -24.32 1.03 3.60
CA TYR A 392 -23.66 2.33 3.52
C TYR A 392 -24.47 3.38 4.26
N THR A 393 -23.77 4.41 4.73
CA THR A 393 -24.39 5.55 5.39
C THR A 393 -24.22 6.84 4.60
N TYR A 394 -25.24 7.69 4.63
CA TYR A 394 -25.19 9.03 4.05
C TYR A 394 -25.93 10.02 4.95
N GLU A 395 -25.51 11.28 4.87
CA GLU A 395 -26.15 12.36 5.62
C GLU A 395 -27.33 12.92 4.84
N LYS A 396 -28.50 12.92 5.47
CA LYS A 396 -29.69 13.59 4.95
C LYS A 396 -29.99 14.82 5.79
N ARG A 397 -29.97 15.99 5.16
CA ARG A 397 -30.44 17.24 5.76
C ARG A 397 -31.95 17.36 5.58
N PHE A 398 -32.61 17.99 6.55
CA PHE A 398 -34.05 18.27 6.50
C PHE A 398 -34.93 17.02 6.35
N TYR A 399 -34.85 16.10 7.32
CA TYR A 399 -35.72 14.93 7.34
C TYR A 399 -37.05 15.24 8.03
N VAL A 400 -38.05 15.57 7.22
CA VAL A 400 -39.38 16.06 7.63
C VAL A 400 -40.04 15.19 8.72
N ILE A 401 -40.01 13.86 8.58
CA ILE A 401 -40.62 12.96 9.56
C ILE A 401 -39.92 13.07 10.93
N TYR A 402 -38.59 13.22 10.95
CA TYR A 402 -37.86 13.41 12.21
C TYR A 402 -38.18 14.77 12.84
N VAL A 403 -38.23 15.83 12.04
CA VAL A 403 -38.65 17.17 12.52
C VAL A 403 -40.02 17.08 13.21
N PHE A 404 -41.00 16.43 12.59
CA PHE A 404 -42.32 16.25 13.19
C PHE A 404 -42.30 15.37 14.44
N VAL A 405 -41.64 14.21 14.43
CA VAL A 405 -41.57 13.32 15.60
C VAL A 405 -40.89 14.01 16.79
N THR A 406 -39.81 14.75 16.56
CA THR A 406 -39.11 15.50 17.60
C THR A 406 -39.98 16.64 18.14
N LEU A 407 -40.68 17.37 17.27
CA LEU A 407 -41.65 18.41 17.70
C LEU A 407 -42.75 17.81 18.57
N PHE A 408 -43.42 16.74 18.12
CA PHE A 408 -44.49 16.09 18.88
C PHE A 408 -44.00 15.49 20.21
N GLY A 409 -42.80 14.90 20.24
CA GLY A 409 -42.21 14.35 21.47
C GLY A 409 -41.87 15.41 22.52
N LEU A 410 -41.50 16.63 22.11
CA LEU A 410 -41.08 17.70 23.03
C LEU A 410 -42.23 18.60 23.48
N ILE A 411 -43.34 18.70 22.72
CA ILE A 411 -44.50 19.54 23.05
C ILE A 411 -45.08 19.21 24.44
N GLY A 412 -45.12 17.94 24.83
CA GLY A 412 -45.67 17.52 26.12
C GLY A 412 -44.92 18.13 27.32
N GLY A 413 -43.61 18.00 27.37
CA GLY A 413 -42.80 18.57 28.47
C GLY A 413 -42.72 20.09 28.40
N LEU A 414 -42.62 20.64 27.19
CA LEU A 414 -42.49 22.07 26.95
C LEU A 414 -43.73 22.85 27.41
N THR A 415 -44.93 22.32 27.17
CA THR A 415 -46.18 22.97 27.58
C THR A 415 -46.30 23.08 29.09
N VAL A 416 -45.97 22.03 29.85
CA VAL A 416 -46.01 22.04 31.32
C VAL A 416 -45.02 23.04 31.91
N VAL A 417 -43.75 23.02 31.44
CA VAL A 417 -42.71 23.92 31.94
C VAL A 417 -43.04 25.38 31.63
N LEU A 418 -43.46 25.69 30.40
CA LEU A 418 -43.83 27.06 30.02
C LEU A 418 -45.07 27.54 30.78
N HIS A 419 -46.02 26.66 31.07
CA HIS A 419 -47.21 27.00 31.83
C HIS A 419 -46.86 27.37 33.29
N LEU A 420 -45.95 26.63 33.93
CA LEU A 420 -45.45 26.96 35.27
C LEU A 420 -44.59 28.22 35.26
N PHE A 421 -43.72 28.38 34.26
CA PHE A 421 -42.84 29.53 34.13
C PHE A 421 -43.62 30.83 33.91
N ALA A 422 -44.61 30.84 33.01
CA ALA A 422 -45.43 32.03 32.76
C ALA A 422 -46.22 32.44 34.01
N LYS A 423 -46.73 31.47 34.79
CA LYS A 423 -47.35 31.73 36.10
C LYS A 423 -46.35 32.38 37.06
N PHE A 424 -45.20 31.75 37.26
CA PHE A 424 -44.17 32.22 38.19
C PHE A 424 -43.67 33.64 37.81
N PHE A 425 -43.40 33.87 36.53
CA PHE A 425 -42.89 35.15 36.04
C PHE A 425 -43.89 36.29 36.25
N VAL A 426 -45.18 36.05 36.01
CA VAL A 426 -46.22 37.05 36.25
C VAL A 426 -46.38 37.32 37.75
N GLN A 427 -46.42 36.27 38.57
CA GLN A 427 -46.63 36.38 40.01
C GLN A 427 -45.48 37.05 40.76
N HIS A 428 -44.23 36.75 40.41
CA HIS A 428 -43.09 37.25 41.17
C HIS A 428 -42.40 38.43 40.52
N PHE A 429 -42.37 38.49 39.19
CA PHE A 429 -41.61 39.51 38.47
C PHE A 429 -42.50 40.69 38.07
N ILE A 430 -43.59 40.43 37.35
CA ILE A 430 -44.49 41.49 36.88
C ILE A 430 -45.22 42.18 38.03
N ARG A 431 -45.63 41.43 39.07
CA ARG A 431 -46.20 42.02 40.30
C ARG A 431 -45.24 42.96 41.03
N ARG A 432 -43.97 42.56 41.20
CA ARG A 432 -42.96 43.38 41.88
C ARG A 432 -42.60 44.64 41.09
N VAL A 433 -42.51 44.55 39.76
CA VAL A 433 -42.26 45.74 38.92
C VAL A 433 -43.45 46.70 38.93
N ARG A 434 -44.69 46.19 38.91
CA ARG A 434 -45.89 47.02 39.08
C ARG A 434 -45.99 47.65 40.47
N SER A 435 -45.55 46.98 41.53
CA SER A 435 -45.53 47.58 42.88
C SER A 435 -44.46 48.65 43.04
N MET A 436 -43.34 48.58 42.31
CA MET A 436 -42.31 49.63 42.32
C MET A 436 -42.73 50.89 41.55
N ASN A 437 -43.54 50.76 40.49
CA ASN A 437 -44.00 51.90 39.69
C ASN A 437 -45.19 52.69 40.28
N CYS A 438 -45.74 52.29 41.45
CA CYS A 438 -46.78 53.05 42.15
C CYS A 438 -46.22 54.14 43.10
N CYS A 439 -44.90 54.26 43.24
CA CYS A 439 -44.28 55.23 44.13
C CYS A 439 -43.32 56.17 43.39
N GLN A 440 -43.85 57.22 42.76
CA GLN A 440 -43.24 58.56 42.64
C GLN A 440 -44.16 59.56 41.90
N PRO A 441 -44.11 60.87 42.19
CA PRO A 441 -44.50 61.53 43.44
C PRO A 441 -45.72 62.47 43.25
N VAL A 442 -46.43 62.74 44.35
CA VAL A 442 -47.54 63.71 44.45
C VAL A 442 -47.04 65.12 44.18
N THR A 443 -47.63 65.81 43.20
CA THR A 443 -47.44 67.25 42.97
C THR A 443 -48.34 68.05 43.89
N ARG A 444 -47.68 68.98 44.58
CA ARG A 444 -48.16 69.91 45.60
C ARG A 444 -48.84 71.10 44.95
N GLN A 445 -50.18 71.13 44.91
CA GLN A 445 -50.99 72.36 44.84
C GLN A 445 -52.47 71.98 44.96
N GLU A 446 -53.08 72.36 46.09
CA GLU A 446 -54.54 72.46 46.39
C GLU A 446 -54.90 71.93 47.79
N VAL A 447 -54.29 72.49 48.84
CA VAL A 447 -54.91 72.55 50.18
C VAL A 447 -54.43 73.84 50.86
N LEU A 448 -54.93 74.99 50.39
CA LEU A 448 -54.86 76.28 51.10
C LEU A 448 -56.03 77.15 50.64
N ALA A 449 -57.22 76.89 51.19
CA ALA A 449 -58.27 77.88 51.44
C ALA A 449 -59.48 77.17 52.04
N VAL A 450 -59.61 77.23 53.36
CA VAL A 450 -60.78 77.70 54.12
C VAL A 450 -60.54 77.28 55.56
N ASN A 451 -59.79 78.13 56.26
CA ASN A 451 -60.00 78.34 57.68
C ASN A 451 -61.33 79.08 57.83
N SER A 452 -62.19 78.64 58.76
CA SER A 452 -62.72 79.50 59.81
C SER A 452 -63.80 78.77 60.60
N GLU A 453 -63.53 78.48 61.87
CA GLU A 453 -64.26 79.02 63.03
C GLU A 453 -64.15 78.08 64.22
N LYS A 454 -63.61 78.64 65.32
CA LYS A 454 -64.04 78.43 66.71
C LYS A 454 -63.81 77.00 67.27
N LEU A 455 -63.50 76.81 68.55
CA LEU A 455 -63.62 77.66 69.72
C LEU A 455 -62.68 77.10 70.79
N SER A 456 -62.01 77.99 71.50
CA SER A 456 -61.34 77.77 72.78
C SER A 456 -62.36 77.88 73.93
N GLU A 457 -62.32 76.91 74.85
CA GLU A 457 -62.74 76.94 76.27
C GLU A 457 -62.21 75.60 76.84
N CYS A 458 -61.71 75.42 78.05
CA CYS A 458 -61.29 76.21 79.20
C CYS A 458 -60.66 75.17 80.16
N THR A 459 -59.70 75.58 80.99
CA THR A 459 -59.09 74.84 82.14
C THR A 459 -58.25 73.60 81.88
#